data_AF-A0AAV7MJF5-F1
#
_entry.id   AF-A0AAV7MJF5-F1
#
_cell.length_a   1.000
_cell.length_b   1.000
_cell.length_c   1.000
_cell.angle_alpha   90.00
_cell.angle_beta   90.00
_cell.angle_gamma   90.00
#
_symmetry.space_group_name_H-M   'P 1'
#
loop_
_entity.id
_entity.type
_entity.pdbx_description
1 polymer ?
#
loop_
_entity_poly.entity_id
_entity_poly.type
_entity_poly.pdbx_seq_one_letter_code
_entity_poly.pdbx_strand_id
1 'polypeptide(L)'
;MPVHARDKKEAGGGPPGREDMELEFGEPEGSSGSEEEEDEDEESPGSSGSDGGESEEMDDEDCERRRMECLDEMSNLEKQFTDLKDQLYKERLNQVDFKLQEVSAGKGPEYLEPLATLQDNMQIRTKVAGIYRELCLESVKNKYDCEIQAARQHCESEKLLLFDTVQSELEEKIRRLEEDRHSIDITSELWNDEIQSRKKRRDPFSPDKKKKPMVVSDILCPTVCWIPPGRRWRALLSRRGL
;
A
#
# COMPACT_ATOMS: atom_id res chain seq x y z
N MET A 1 10.05 -27.07 9.71
CA MET A 1 10.24 -25.66 10.12
C MET A 1 11.19 -24.99 9.15
N PRO A 2 10.85 -23.81 8.61
CA PRO A 2 11.85 -22.87 8.14
C PRO A 2 11.81 -21.62 9.03
N VAL A 3 12.95 -21.34 9.66
CA VAL A 3 13.21 -20.10 10.40
C VAL A 3 13.80 -19.09 9.43
N HIS A 4 13.08 -17.99 9.20
CA HIS A 4 13.70 -16.77 8.69
C HIS A 4 13.54 -15.69 9.75
N ALA A 5 14.65 -15.49 10.47
CA ALA A 5 14.81 -14.41 11.42
C ALA A 5 14.72 -13.07 10.68
N ARG A 6 13.87 -12.20 11.22
CA ARG A 6 13.84 -10.77 10.94
C ARG A 6 15.07 -10.16 11.58
N ASP A 7 15.81 -9.34 10.83
CA ASP A 7 16.49 -8.21 11.44
C ASP A 7 16.15 -6.93 10.67
N LYS A 8 15.82 -5.94 11.49
CA LYS A 8 15.23 -4.66 11.19
C LYS A 8 16.37 -3.65 11.17
N LYS A 9 16.54 -2.90 10.08
CA LYS A 9 17.29 -1.65 10.12
C LYS A 9 16.50 -0.57 9.39
N GLU A 10 15.86 0.27 10.20
CA GLU A 10 15.41 1.59 9.78
C GLU A 10 16.63 2.40 9.35
N ALA A 11 16.58 2.91 8.12
CA ALA A 11 17.31 4.09 7.72
C ALA A 11 16.29 4.95 6.96
N GLY A 12 15.88 6.06 7.57
CA GLY A 12 14.99 7.03 6.97
C GLY A 12 15.65 7.61 5.73
N GLY A 13 15.05 7.36 4.57
CA GLY A 13 15.29 8.13 3.35
C GLY A 13 14.30 9.28 3.30
N GLY A 14 14.68 10.44 3.83
CA GLY A 14 13.99 11.69 3.54
C GLY A 14 14.15 12.04 2.04
N PRO A 15 13.22 12.82 1.45
CA PRO A 15 13.33 13.23 0.06
C PRO A 15 14.56 14.13 -0.12
N PRO A 16 15.26 14.06 -1.26
CA PRO A 16 16.40 14.93 -1.51
C PRO A 16 15.94 16.39 -1.57
N GLY A 17 16.73 17.23 -0.92
CA GLY A 17 16.58 18.67 -0.90
C GLY A 17 16.58 19.22 -2.32
N ARG A 18 15.74 20.25 -2.49
CA ARG A 18 15.62 21.07 -3.69
C ARG A 18 16.80 22.04 -3.66
N GLU A 19 17.90 21.66 -4.30
CA GLU A 19 19.03 22.54 -4.56
C GLU A 19 18.85 23.12 -5.97
N ASP A 20 18.57 24.42 -5.98
CA ASP A 20 18.91 25.44 -6.96
C ASP A 20 18.62 25.16 -8.46
N MET A 21 17.53 25.80 -8.93
CA MET A 21 17.32 26.09 -10.34
C MET A 21 18.33 27.17 -10.79
N GLU A 22 19.45 26.75 -11.39
CA GLU A 22 20.19 27.62 -12.32
C GLU A 22 19.50 27.53 -13.69
N LEU A 23 18.70 28.56 -14.00
CA LEU A 23 18.19 28.83 -15.34
C LEU A 23 19.31 29.51 -16.13
N GLU A 24 20.05 28.75 -16.94
CA GLU A 24 20.95 29.30 -17.95
C GLU A 24 20.09 29.77 -19.14
N PHE A 25 19.83 31.07 -19.19
CA PHE A 25 19.19 31.76 -20.31
C PHE A 25 20.25 31.95 -21.41
N GLY A 26 20.22 31.10 -22.43
CA GLY A 26 21.01 31.30 -23.64
C GLY A 26 20.45 32.44 -24.48
N GLU A 27 21.03 33.63 -24.39
CA GLU A 27 20.84 34.71 -25.36
C GLU A 27 21.63 34.43 -26.65
N PRO A 28 21.06 34.71 -27.84
CA PRO A 28 21.84 34.78 -29.06
C PRO A 28 22.55 36.15 -29.12
N GLU A 29 23.81 36.19 -28.73
CA GLU A 29 24.69 37.35 -28.94
C GLU A 29 24.98 37.52 -30.45
N GLY A 30 24.33 38.51 -31.05
CA GLY A 30 24.74 39.09 -32.32
C GLY A 30 25.89 40.06 -32.09
N SER A 31 27.12 39.60 -32.32
CA SER A 31 28.30 40.47 -32.32
C SER A 31 28.59 40.97 -33.72
N SER A 32 28.11 42.19 -34.01
CA SER A 32 28.64 43.03 -35.08
C SER A 32 29.99 43.59 -34.61
N GLY A 33 31.06 42.94 -35.04
CA GLY A 33 32.43 43.45 -34.91
C GLY A 33 32.77 44.28 -36.14
N SER A 34 32.69 45.59 -35.98
CA SER A 34 33.25 46.60 -36.88
C SER A 34 34.78 46.64 -36.71
N GLU A 35 35.51 46.31 -37.76
CA GLU A 35 36.93 46.64 -37.89
C GLU A 35 37.05 47.59 -39.09
N GLU A 36 37.36 48.85 -38.77
CA GLU A 36 37.84 49.86 -39.70
C GLU A 36 39.34 49.61 -39.90
N GLU A 37 39.78 49.46 -41.15
CA GLU A 37 41.18 49.59 -41.53
C GLU A 37 41.24 50.53 -42.73
N GLU A 38 41.88 51.67 -42.49
CA GLU A 38 42.31 52.67 -43.47
C GLU A 38 43.61 52.16 -44.10
N ASP A 39 43.69 52.13 -45.43
CA ASP A 39 44.99 52.12 -46.11
C ASP A 39 44.90 52.94 -47.40
N GLU A 40 45.63 54.07 -47.36
CA GLU A 40 45.90 54.98 -48.47
C GLU A 40 47.08 54.41 -49.26
N ASP A 41 46.91 54.16 -50.57
CA ASP A 41 48.05 54.05 -51.49
C ASP A 41 47.72 54.77 -52.81
N GLU A 42 48.34 55.94 -52.93
CA GLU A 42 48.49 56.79 -54.11
C GLU A 42 49.45 56.15 -55.11
N GLU A 43 48.98 55.72 -56.28
CA GLU A 43 49.86 55.46 -57.43
C GLU A 43 49.24 55.96 -58.73
N SER A 44 49.75 57.09 -59.19
CA SER A 44 49.50 57.68 -60.51
C SER A 44 50.43 57.09 -61.56
N PRO A 45 49.93 56.73 -62.74
CA PRO A 45 50.74 56.83 -63.95
C PRO A 45 50.04 57.69 -65.00
N GLY A 46 50.61 58.85 -65.27
CA GLY A 46 50.33 59.60 -66.49
C GLY A 46 50.92 58.91 -67.72
N SER A 47 50.19 58.94 -68.85
CA SER A 47 50.67 59.46 -70.13
C SER A 47 49.76 59.09 -71.31
N SER A 48 48.98 60.07 -71.75
CA SER A 48 48.85 60.53 -73.15
C SER A 48 48.73 59.51 -74.31
N GLY A 49 47.55 59.50 -74.93
CA GLY A 49 47.29 59.08 -76.32
C GLY A 49 45.82 59.35 -76.65
N SER A 50 45.47 60.51 -77.23
CA SER A 50 45.41 60.79 -78.66
C SER A 50 44.08 60.39 -79.31
N ASP A 51 43.36 61.44 -79.72
CA ASP A 51 42.46 61.53 -80.88
C ASP A 51 41.06 60.93 -80.78
N GLY A 52 40.10 61.65 -81.38
CA GLY A 52 38.74 61.17 -81.60
C GLY A 52 37.70 62.00 -80.88
N GLY A 53 37.32 63.12 -81.49
CA GLY A 53 36.29 64.00 -80.98
C GLY A 53 34.91 63.36 -80.97
N GLU A 54 34.25 63.46 -79.83
CA GLU A 54 32.86 63.85 -79.64
C GLU A 54 32.60 63.70 -78.15
N SER A 55 33.12 64.65 -77.36
CA SER A 55 32.55 64.87 -76.04
C SER A 55 31.17 65.43 -76.31
N GLU A 56 30.19 64.54 -76.52
CA GLU A 56 28.80 64.85 -76.26
C GLU A 56 28.82 65.45 -74.86
N GLU A 57 28.61 66.76 -74.79
CA GLU A 57 28.28 67.49 -73.58
C GLU A 57 27.10 66.70 -72.99
N MET A 58 27.35 65.81 -72.03
CA MET A 58 26.26 65.18 -71.31
C MET A 58 25.47 66.34 -70.75
N ASP A 59 24.22 66.43 -71.19
CA ASP A 59 23.28 67.43 -70.74
C ASP A 59 23.37 67.51 -69.21
N ASP A 60 23.77 68.66 -68.68
CA ASP A 60 23.89 68.86 -67.23
C ASP A 60 22.58 68.49 -66.52
N GLU A 61 21.45 68.63 -67.23
CA GLU A 61 20.13 68.17 -66.79
C GLU A 61 20.04 66.65 -66.59
N ASP A 62 20.75 65.84 -67.39
CA ASP A 62 20.78 64.38 -67.27
C ASP A 62 21.68 63.93 -66.10
N CYS A 63 22.77 64.65 -65.83
CA CYS A 63 23.58 64.48 -64.64
C CYS A 63 22.80 64.83 -63.35
N GLU A 64 22.09 65.96 -63.35
CA GLU A 64 21.23 66.36 -62.23
C GLU A 64 20.07 65.38 -62.02
N ARG A 65 19.49 64.85 -63.10
CA ARG A 65 18.44 63.83 -63.05
C ARG A 65 18.91 62.55 -62.37
N ARG A 66 20.04 61.97 -62.78
CA ARG A 66 20.60 60.76 -62.14
C ARG A 66 20.92 60.98 -60.67
N ARG A 67 21.41 62.17 -60.31
CA ARG A 67 21.67 62.53 -58.91
C ARG A 67 20.38 62.55 -58.09
N MET A 68 19.32 63.11 -58.65
CA MET A 68 18.00 63.17 -57.99
C MET A 68 17.42 61.77 -57.81
N GLU A 69 17.48 60.92 -58.84
CA GLU A 69 17.04 59.52 -58.77
C GLU A 69 17.78 58.72 -57.68
N CYS A 70 19.10 58.88 -57.58
CA CYS A 70 19.91 58.24 -56.53
C CYS A 70 19.51 58.71 -55.12
N LEU A 71 19.23 60.00 -54.93
CA LEU A 71 18.75 60.54 -53.65
C LEU A 71 17.34 60.03 -53.30
N ASP A 72 16.46 59.92 -54.28
CA ASP A 72 15.12 59.37 -54.09
C ASP A 72 15.16 57.88 -53.73
N GLU A 73 16.03 57.09 -54.36
CA GLU A 73 16.25 55.69 -54.01
C GLU A 73 16.79 55.54 -52.58
N MET A 74 17.79 56.34 -52.19
CA MET A 74 18.32 56.36 -50.83
C MET A 74 17.24 56.74 -49.80
N SER A 75 16.46 57.79 -50.07
CA SER A 75 15.33 58.21 -49.24
C SER A 75 14.28 57.09 -49.10
N ASN A 76 13.98 56.39 -50.20
CA ASN A 76 13.05 55.27 -50.19
C ASN A 76 13.59 54.06 -49.40
N LEU A 77 14.90 53.79 -49.46
CA LEU A 77 15.54 52.76 -48.63
C LEU A 77 15.49 53.11 -47.15
N GLU A 78 15.83 54.34 -46.78
CA GLU A 78 15.73 54.83 -45.39
C GLU A 78 14.31 54.71 -44.83
N LYS A 79 13.32 55.02 -45.67
CA LYS A 79 11.90 54.83 -45.33
C LYS A 79 11.55 53.35 -45.11
N GLN A 80 12.00 52.46 -45.98
CA GLN A 80 11.77 51.02 -45.80
C GLN A 80 12.44 50.48 -44.53
N PHE A 81 13.66 50.94 -44.22
CA PHE A 81 14.36 50.57 -42.99
C PHE A 81 13.63 51.06 -41.74
N THR A 82 13.08 52.27 -41.76
CA THR A 82 12.31 52.80 -40.64
C THR A 82 10.97 52.07 -40.48
N ASP A 83 10.26 51.80 -41.57
CA ASP A 83 9.01 51.03 -41.55
C ASP A 83 9.23 49.60 -41.01
N LEU A 84 10.30 48.93 -41.43
CA LEU A 84 10.67 47.60 -40.94
C LEU A 84 11.02 47.61 -39.45
N LYS A 85 11.77 48.62 -39.01
CA LYS A 85 12.13 48.80 -37.60
C LYS A 85 10.89 49.01 -36.73
N ASP A 86 9.97 49.86 -37.17
CA ASP A 86 8.70 50.10 -36.49
C ASP A 86 7.84 48.84 -36.43
N GLN A 87 7.82 48.06 -37.50
CA GLN A 87 7.11 46.77 -37.53
C GLN A 87 7.70 45.79 -36.51
N LEU A 88 9.02 45.67 -36.44
CA LEU A 88 9.71 44.79 -35.49
C LEU A 88 9.41 45.19 -34.03
N TYR A 89 9.45 46.49 -33.72
CA TYR A 89 9.13 46.97 -32.37
C TYR A 89 7.66 46.75 -32.01
N LYS A 90 6.72 46.98 -32.95
CA LYS A 90 5.29 46.70 -32.73
C LYS A 90 5.07 45.21 -32.49
N GLU A 91 5.69 44.34 -33.28
CA GLU A 91 5.59 42.90 -33.07
C GLU A 91 6.14 42.48 -31.71
N ARG A 92 7.31 43.00 -31.32
CA ARG A 92 7.89 42.72 -30.01
C ARG A 92 7.01 43.19 -28.87
N LEU A 93 6.45 44.39 -28.97
CA LEU A 93 5.51 44.91 -27.98
C LEU A 93 4.27 44.01 -27.87
N ASN A 94 3.70 43.61 -29.00
CA ASN A 94 2.54 42.70 -29.02
C ASN A 94 2.85 41.33 -28.39
N GLN A 95 4.04 40.76 -28.59
CA GLN A 95 4.45 39.52 -27.94
C GLN A 95 4.47 39.68 -26.41
N VAL A 96 4.97 40.80 -25.91
CA VAL A 96 5.03 41.10 -24.47
C VAL A 96 3.63 41.33 -23.92
N ASP A 97 2.81 42.14 -24.60
CA ASP A 97 1.42 42.42 -24.20
C ASP A 97 0.59 41.13 -24.15
N PHE A 98 0.77 40.23 -25.12
CA PHE A 98 0.10 38.93 -25.13
C PHE A 98 0.51 38.08 -23.92
N LYS A 99 1.80 37.96 -23.64
CA LYS A 99 2.29 37.23 -22.45
C LYS A 99 1.80 37.86 -21.15
N LEU A 100 1.78 39.19 -21.06
CA LEU A 100 1.25 39.90 -19.91
C LEU A 100 -0.26 39.64 -19.72
N GLN A 101 -1.02 39.60 -20.82
CA GLN A 101 -2.44 39.24 -20.79
C GLN A 101 -2.64 37.79 -20.34
N GLU A 102 -1.80 36.86 -20.79
CA GLU A 102 -1.87 35.46 -20.41
C GLU A 102 -1.59 35.26 -18.91
N VAL A 103 -0.57 35.94 -18.38
CA VAL A 103 -0.23 35.92 -16.95
C VAL A 103 -1.32 36.59 -16.10
N SER A 104 -1.82 37.76 -16.51
CA SER A 104 -2.90 38.46 -15.78
C SER A 104 -4.22 37.69 -15.80
N ALA A 105 -4.50 36.95 -16.88
CA ALA A 105 -5.62 36.02 -16.96
C ALA A 105 -5.38 34.70 -16.19
N GLY A 106 -4.19 34.48 -15.63
CA GLY A 106 -3.83 33.25 -14.92
C GLY A 106 -3.76 32.03 -15.84
N LYS A 107 -3.53 32.23 -17.14
CA LYS A 107 -3.51 31.17 -18.16
C LYS A 107 -2.11 30.71 -18.55
N GLY A 108 -1.07 31.25 -17.90
CA GLY A 108 0.31 30.92 -18.19
C GLY A 108 0.58 29.41 -18.01
N PRO A 109 1.02 28.68 -19.06
CA PRO A 109 1.27 27.24 -19.01
C PRO A 109 2.38 26.90 -18.02
N GLU A 110 3.36 27.79 -17.88
CA GLU A 110 4.49 27.73 -16.95
C GLU A 110 4.04 27.51 -15.49
N TYR A 111 2.84 27.97 -15.13
CA TYR A 111 2.25 27.73 -13.80
C TYR A 111 1.19 26.62 -13.83
N LEU A 112 0.36 26.57 -14.87
CA LEU A 112 -0.75 25.62 -14.94
C LEU A 112 -0.28 24.15 -15.04
N GLU A 113 0.80 23.87 -15.77
CA GLU A 113 1.34 22.50 -15.90
C GLU A 113 1.90 21.97 -14.56
N PRO A 114 2.76 22.71 -13.82
CA PRO A 114 3.14 22.32 -12.47
C PRO A 114 1.95 22.17 -11.52
N LEU A 115 0.94 23.05 -11.64
CA LEU A 115 -0.26 22.97 -10.80
C LEU A 115 -1.06 21.69 -11.07
N ALA A 116 -1.29 21.35 -12.34
CA ALA A 116 -1.97 20.11 -12.72
C ALA A 116 -1.23 18.88 -12.19
N THR A 117 0.10 18.87 -12.34
CA THR A 117 0.96 17.80 -11.83
C THR A 117 0.86 17.68 -10.29
N LEU A 118 0.83 18.80 -9.57
CA LEU A 118 0.67 18.81 -8.13
C LEU A 118 -0.71 18.29 -7.69
N GLN A 119 -1.76 18.68 -8.40
CA GLN A 119 -3.13 18.20 -8.16
C GLN A 119 -3.23 16.69 -8.38
N ASP A 120 -2.63 16.17 -9.45
CA ASP A 120 -2.58 14.73 -9.72
C ASP A 120 -1.85 13.97 -8.61
N ASN A 121 -0.69 14.49 -8.18
CA ASN A 121 0.06 13.91 -7.07
C ASN A 121 -0.75 13.87 -5.76
N MET A 122 -1.50 14.93 -5.46
CA MET A 122 -2.40 14.97 -4.30
C MET A 122 -3.49 13.90 -4.42
N GLN A 123 -4.11 13.75 -5.59
CA GLN A 123 -5.13 12.72 -5.82
C GLN A 123 -4.56 11.32 -5.67
N ILE A 124 -3.37 11.05 -6.23
CA ILE A 124 -2.68 9.76 -6.11
C ILE A 124 -2.41 9.45 -4.64
N ARG A 125 -1.82 10.39 -3.89
CA ARG A 125 -1.54 10.21 -2.46
C ARG A 125 -2.81 9.90 -1.67
N THR A 126 -3.91 10.58 -1.99
CA THR A 126 -5.21 10.36 -1.33
C THR A 126 -5.76 8.96 -1.64
N LYS A 127 -5.70 8.52 -2.90
CA LYS A 127 -6.12 7.16 -3.30
C LYS A 127 -5.28 6.09 -2.63
N VAL A 128 -3.96 6.25 -2.63
CA VAL A 128 -3.02 5.31 -1.98
C VAL A 128 -3.30 5.23 -0.48
N ALA A 129 -3.50 6.36 0.19
CA ALA A 129 -3.85 6.38 1.62
C ALA A 129 -5.18 5.68 1.91
N GLY A 130 -6.17 5.81 1.02
CA GLY A 130 -7.44 5.09 1.08
C GLY A 130 -7.25 3.57 1.02
N ILE A 131 -6.54 3.08 -0.01
CA ILE A 131 -6.23 1.65 -0.17
C ILE A 131 -5.44 1.11 1.03
N TYR A 132 -4.44 1.87 1.50
CA TYR A 132 -3.65 1.47 2.65
C TYR A 132 -4.51 1.31 3.91
N ARG A 133 -5.43 2.24 4.15
CA ARG A 133 -6.39 2.15 5.26
C ARG A 133 -7.25 0.89 5.16
N GLU A 134 -7.77 0.57 3.98
CA GLU A 134 -8.58 -0.63 3.75
C GLU A 134 -7.78 -1.91 4.04
N LEU A 135 -6.56 -2.01 3.52
CA LEU A 135 -5.67 -3.14 3.79
C LEU A 135 -5.32 -3.29 5.27
N CYS A 136 -5.11 -2.18 5.99
CA CYS A 136 -4.91 -2.22 7.44
C CYS A 136 -6.14 -2.75 8.17
N LEU A 137 -7.34 -2.32 7.80
CA LEU A 137 -8.59 -2.80 8.40
C LEU A 137 -8.82 -4.29 8.12
N GLU A 138 -8.59 -4.72 6.88
CA GLU A 138 -8.66 -6.14 6.48
C GLU A 138 -7.67 -6.99 7.28
N SER A 139 -6.43 -6.51 7.45
CA SER A 139 -5.41 -7.20 8.24
C SER A 139 -5.81 -7.37 9.70
N VAL A 140 -6.39 -6.34 10.32
CA VAL A 140 -6.88 -6.41 11.71
C VAL A 140 -8.05 -7.38 11.82
N LYS A 141 -9.01 -7.33 10.88
CA LYS A 141 -10.14 -8.24 10.84
C LYS A 141 -9.68 -9.70 10.71
N ASN A 142 -8.74 -9.98 9.81
CA ASN A 142 -8.21 -11.33 9.61
C ASN A 142 -7.53 -11.87 10.88
N LYS A 143 -6.76 -11.05 11.59
CA LYS A 143 -6.15 -11.45 12.88
C LYS A 143 -7.22 -11.79 13.91
N TYR A 144 -8.23 -10.94 14.04
CA TYR A 144 -9.36 -11.16 14.94
C TYR A 144 -10.11 -12.45 14.63
N ASP A 145 -10.41 -12.70 13.35
CA ASP A 145 -11.11 -13.91 12.92
C ASP A 145 -10.26 -15.17 13.17
N CYS A 146 -8.94 -15.11 12.93
CA CYS A 146 -8.02 -16.19 13.26
C CYS A 146 -7.94 -16.46 14.78
N GLU A 147 -7.90 -15.42 15.60
CA GLU A 147 -7.88 -15.56 17.07
C GLU A 147 -9.17 -16.21 17.58
N ILE A 148 -10.33 -15.81 17.05
CA ILE A 148 -11.60 -16.46 17.38
C ILE A 148 -11.56 -17.94 17.02
N GLN A 149 -11.10 -18.27 15.81
CA GLN A 149 -11.04 -19.64 15.34
C GLN A 149 -10.11 -20.48 16.21
N ALA A 150 -8.92 -19.97 16.53
CA ALA A 150 -7.95 -20.64 17.39
C ALA A 150 -8.53 -20.88 18.79
N ALA A 151 -9.19 -19.87 19.39
CA ALA A 151 -9.81 -20.01 20.71
C ALA A 151 -10.94 -21.06 20.72
N ARG A 152 -11.77 -21.11 19.67
CA ARG A 152 -12.82 -22.11 19.52
C ARG A 152 -12.23 -23.52 19.41
N GLN A 153 -11.26 -23.71 18.52
CA GLN A 153 -10.61 -25.01 18.33
C GLN A 153 -9.91 -25.47 19.60
N HIS A 154 -9.22 -24.57 20.30
CA HIS A 154 -8.57 -24.89 21.58
C HIS A 154 -9.59 -25.32 22.64
N CYS A 155 -10.71 -24.61 22.77
CA CYS A 155 -11.77 -24.98 23.70
C CYS A 155 -12.39 -26.35 23.35
N GLU A 156 -12.60 -26.63 22.06
CA GLU A 156 -13.14 -27.91 21.61
C GLU A 156 -12.15 -29.06 21.86
N SER A 157 -10.86 -28.86 21.61
CA SER A 157 -9.83 -29.87 21.88
C SER A 157 -9.66 -30.16 23.37
N GLU A 158 -9.63 -29.13 24.21
CA GLU A 158 -9.54 -29.28 25.68
C GLU A 158 -10.75 -30.03 26.23
N LYS A 159 -11.95 -29.69 25.72
CA LYS A 159 -13.18 -30.40 26.08
C LYS A 159 -13.07 -31.90 25.75
N LEU A 160 -12.66 -32.24 24.52
CA LEU A 160 -12.52 -33.64 24.10
C LEU A 160 -11.46 -34.37 24.95
N LEU A 161 -10.30 -33.75 25.17
CA LEU A 161 -9.24 -34.31 25.99
C LEU A 161 -9.71 -34.60 27.43
N LEU A 162 -10.52 -33.72 28.01
CA LEU A 162 -11.10 -33.92 29.33
C LEU A 162 -12.09 -35.08 29.35
N PHE A 163 -12.93 -35.23 28.31
CA PHE A 163 -13.81 -36.39 28.17
C PHE A 163 -13.02 -37.70 28.09
N ASP A 164 -11.98 -37.76 27.27
CA ASP A 164 -11.12 -38.94 27.15
C ASP A 164 -10.41 -39.26 28.48
N THR A 165 -9.96 -38.23 29.20
CA THR A 165 -9.33 -38.39 30.52
C THR A 165 -10.31 -39.01 31.51
N VAL A 166 -11.51 -38.44 31.66
CA VAL A 166 -12.54 -38.96 32.57
C VAL A 166 -12.98 -40.37 32.16
N GLN A 167 -13.13 -40.63 30.86
CA GLN A 167 -13.46 -41.96 30.37
C GLN A 167 -12.38 -42.98 30.77
N SER A 168 -11.11 -42.68 30.54
CA SER A 168 -10.00 -43.58 30.88
C SER A 168 -9.91 -43.85 32.39
N GLU A 169 -10.16 -42.83 33.23
CA GLU A 169 -10.23 -43.00 34.68
C GLU A 169 -11.38 -43.92 35.12
N LEU A 170 -12.55 -43.80 34.48
CA LEU A 170 -13.70 -44.65 34.78
C LEU A 170 -13.45 -46.10 34.33
N GLU A 171 -12.90 -46.30 33.14
CA GLU A 171 -12.51 -47.62 32.64
C GLU A 171 -11.46 -48.28 33.54
N GLU A 172 -10.49 -47.52 34.03
CA GLU A 172 -9.48 -48.01 34.97
C GLU A 172 -10.09 -48.36 36.34
N LYS A 173 -11.02 -47.55 36.85
CA LYS A 173 -11.76 -47.85 38.09
C LYS A 173 -12.59 -49.12 37.95
N ILE A 174 -13.26 -49.32 36.81
CA ILE A 174 -14.00 -50.54 36.52
C ILE A 174 -13.05 -51.75 36.54
N ARG A 175 -11.92 -51.68 35.83
CA ARG A 175 -10.93 -52.75 35.79
C ARG A 175 -10.40 -53.12 37.17
N ARG A 176 -10.05 -52.14 38.00
CA ARG A 176 -9.60 -52.39 39.39
C ARG A 176 -10.68 -53.07 40.23
N LEU A 177 -11.94 -52.65 40.10
CA LEU A 177 -13.05 -53.30 40.82
C LEU A 177 -13.29 -54.75 40.36
N GLU A 178 -13.07 -55.04 39.07
CA GLU A 178 -13.14 -56.40 38.55
C GLU A 178 -12.00 -57.28 39.09
N GLU A 179 -10.77 -56.75 39.11
CA GLU A 179 -9.60 -57.38 39.71
C GLU A 179 -9.83 -57.65 41.21
N ASP A 180 -10.33 -56.67 41.96
CA ASP A 180 -10.67 -56.80 43.37
C ASP A 180 -11.74 -57.88 43.60
N ARG A 181 -12.80 -57.91 42.78
CA ARG A 181 -13.83 -58.97 42.83
C ARG A 181 -13.20 -60.35 42.63
N HIS A 182 -12.39 -60.51 41.57
CA HIS A 182 -11.70 -61.77 41.30
C HIS A 182 -10.73 -62.17 42.41
N SER A 183 -10.04 -61.21 43.03
CA SER A 183 -9.16 -61.47 44.17
C SER A 183 -9.92 -61.99 45.39
N ILE A 184 -11.11 -61.44 45.68
CA ILE A 184 -12.00 -61.89 46.77
C ILE A 184 -12.52 -63.30 46.48
N ASP A 185 -12.95 -63.56 45.24
CA ASP A 185 -13.47 -64.88 44.83
C ASP A 185 -12.41 -65.97 45.04
N ILE A 186 -11.17 -65.75 44.57
CA ILE A 186 -10.04 -66.67 44.74
C ILE A 186 -9.71 -66.87 46.24
N THR A 187 -9.66 -65.77 47.00
CA THR A 187 -9.35 -65.84 48.43
C THR A 187 -10.45 -66.60 49.18
N SER A 188 -11.72 -66.40 48.82
CA SER A 188 -12.87 -67.12 49.37
C SER A 188 -12.81 -68.62 49.08
N GLU A 189 -12.42 -69.03 47.87
CA GLU A 189 -12.20 -70.43 47.52
C GLU A 189 -11.08 -71.06 48.37
N LEU A 190 -9.95 -70.37 48.54
CA LEU A 190 -8.85 -70.82 49.40
C LEU A 190 -9.23 -70.96 50.88
N TRP A 191 -9.98 -69.99 51.43
CA TRP A 191 -10.49 -70.09 52.81
C TRP A 191 -11.52 -71.21 52.95
N ASN A 192 -12.37 -71.43 51.95
CA ASN A 192 -13.30 -72.55 51.95
C ASN A 192 -12.57 -73.89 51.91
N ASP A 193 -11.48 -74.02 51.14
CA ASP A 193 -10.63 -75.22 51.12
C ASP A 193 -9.86 -75.46 52.43
N GLU A 194 -9.34 -74.41 53.07
CA GLU A 194 -8.74 -74.46 54.42
C GLU A 194 -9.78 -74.92 55.47
N ILE A 195 -11.02 -74.43 55.38
CA ILE A 195 -12.11 -74.84 56.28
C ILE A 195 -12.58 -76.27 55.98
N GLN A 196 -12.66 -76.68 54.71
CA GLN A 196 -13.06 -78.04 54.30
C GLN A 196 -11.99 -79.09 54.63
N SER A 197 -10.70 -78.75 54.51
CA SER A 197 -9.60 -79.63 54.91
C SER A 197 -9.58 -79.87 56.42
N ARG A 198 -9.88 -78.84 57.24
CA ARG A 198 -10.10 -78.99 58.69
C ARG A 198 -11.40 -79.73 59.04
N LYS A 199 -12.38 -79.77 58.13
CA LYS A 199 -13.62 -80.55 58.27
C LYS A 199 -13.46 -82.03 57.95
N LYS A 200 -12.43 -82.42 57.16
CA LYS A 200 -12.03 -83.82 56.93
C LYS A 200 -11.30 -84.47 58.13
N ARG A 201 -10.92 -83.66 59.13
CA ARG A 201 -10.44 -84.09 60.47
C ARG A 201 -11.51 -83.84 61.53
N ARG A 202 -12.77 -84.19 61.26
CA ARG A 202 -13.85 -84.10 62.24
C ARG A 202 -14.61 -85.42 62.30
N ASP A 203 -14.63 -85.97 63.52
CA ASP A 203 -15.16 -87.25 63.96
C ASP A 203 -16.62 -87.52 63.50
N PRO A 204 -16.97 -88.72 62.98
CA PRO A 204 -18.32 -89.05 62.47
C PRO A 204 -19.48 -89.03 63.49
N PHE A 205 -19.27 -88.72 64.77
CA PHE A 205 -20.35 -88.71 65.77
C PHE A 205 -20.51 -87.35 66.46
N SER A 206 -21.33 -86.47 65.90
CA SER A 206 -21.96 -85.37 66.67
C SER A 206 -23.35 -85.02 66.13
N PRO A 207 -24.43 -85.19 66.93
CA PRO A 207 -25.80 -85.01 66.45
C PRO A 207 -26.30 -83.55 66.56
N ASP A 208 -26.72 -83.05 65.41
CA ASP A 208 -27.82 -82.12 65.08
C ASP A 208 -28.57 -81.42 66.23
N LYS A 209 -28.53 -80.08 66.25
CA LYS A 209 -29.58 -79.24 66.84
C LYS A 209 -29.83 -77.95 66.03
N LYS A 210 -30.80 -78.05 65.11
CA LYS A 210 -31.89 -77.09 64.78
C LYS A 210 -31.60 -75.59 64.90
N LYS A 211 -31.46 -74.90 63.77
CA LYS A 211 -31.73 -73.45 63.63
C LYS A 211 -33.18 -73.23 63.23
N LYS A 212 -33.90 -72.40 64.00
CA LYS A 212 -35.21 -71.85 63.62
C LYS A 212 -35.00 -70.64 62.70
N PRO A 213 -35.83 -70.43 61.67
CA PRO A 213 -35.76 -69.22 60.85
C PRO A 213 -36.27 -68.02 61.67
N MET A 214 -35.45 -66.96 61.75
CA MET A 214 -35.93 -65.65 62.17
C MET A 214 -36.57 -64.96 60.96
N VAL A 215 -37.88 -64.79 61.04
CA VAL A 215 -38.64 -63.84 60.23
C VAL A 215 -38.22 -62.44 60.63
N VAL A 216 -37.78 -61.64 59.66
CA VAL A 216 -37.76 -60.18 59.78
C VAL A 216 -38.77 -59.64 58.78
N SER A 217 -39.83 -59.06 59.32
CA SER A 217 -40.87 -58.33 58.61
C SER A 217 -40.42 -56.89 58.34
N ASP A 218 -40.68 -56.45 57.12
CA ASP A 218 -40.93 -55.10 56.59
C ASP A 218 -40.81 -53.89 57.53
N ILE A 219 -39.92 -52.95 57.17
CA ILE A 219 -40.04 -51.53 57.50
C ILE A 219 -39.62 -50.68 56.27
N LEU A 220 -40.65 -50.06 55.67
CA LEU A 220 -40.72 -48.75 54.99
C LEU A 220 -39.88 -48.44 53.72
N CYS A 221 -40.62 -48.40 52.59
CA CYS A 221 -40.65 -47.39 51.50
C CYS A 221 -40.13 -45.96 51.85
N PRO A 222 -39.73 -45.09 50.88
CA PRO A 222 -40.54 -44.84 49.66
C PRO A 222 -39.83 -44.38 48.34
N THR A 223 -40.51 -44.67 47.23
CA THR A 223 -40.65 -43.89 45.98
C THR A 223 -39.44 -43.19 45.37
N VAL A 224 -38.96 -43.78 44.28
CA VAL A 224 -38.36 -43.10 43.14
C VAL A 224 -39.46 -42.29 42.43
N CYS A 225 -39.43 -40.96 42.58
CA CYS A 225 -40.13 -40.05 41.67
C CYS A 225 -39.11 -39.38 40.75
N TRP A 226 -39.17 -39.81 39.49
CA TRP A 226 -38.75 -39.10 38.29
C TRP A 226 -38.88 -37.57 38.39
N ILE A 227 -37.82 -36.86 37.98
CA ILE A 227 -37.86 -35.45 37.57
C ILE A 227 -37.27 -35.37 36.15
N PRO A 228 -38.06 -35.07 35.11
CA PRO A 228 -37.53 -34.77 33.78
C PRO A 228 -37.01 -33.31 33.70
N PRO A 229 -35.99 -33.03 32.85
CA PRO A 229 -35.36 -31.72 32.78
C PRO A 229 -36.30 -30.68 32.15
N GLY A 230 -36.43 -29.56 32.85
CA GLY A 230 -37.22 -28.40 32.46
C GLY A 230 -36.74 -27.76 31.15
N ARG A 231 -37.70 -27.61 30.23
CA ARG A 231 -37.64 -26.63 29.14
C ARG A 231 -37.92 -25.25 29.73
N ARG A 232 -36.99 -24.30 29.61
CA ARG A 232 -37.26 -22.85 29.44
C ARG A 232 -35.95 -22.06 29.36
N TRP A 233 -35.57 -21.69 28.13
CA TRP A 233 -35.02 -20.36 27.88
C TRP A 233 -35.78 -19.81 26.66
N ARG A 234 -36.62 -18.80 26.92
CA ARG A 234 -37.26 -17.99 25.89
C ARG A 234 -36.23 -17.03 25.31
N ALA A 235 -36.20 -17.00 23.98
CA ALA A 235 -36.22 -15.81 23.14
C ALA A 235 -35.65 -14.51 23.70
N LEU A 236 -34.54 -14.05 23.11
CA LEU A 236 -34.23 -12.63 22.91
C LEU A 236 -33.33 -12.49 21.67
N LEU A 237 -33.95 -12.06 20.56
CA LEU A 237 -33.50 -11.03 19.60
C LEU A 237 -33.97 -11.35 18.17
N SER A 238 -35.13 -10.79 17.84
CA SER A 238 -35.43 -10.35 16.48
C SER A 238 -34.97 -8.89 16.36
N ARG A 239 -34.02 -8.63 15.47
CA ARG A 239 -33.54 -7.35 14.89
C ARG A 239 -32.30 -7.74 14.09
N ARG A 240 -32.13 -7.59 12.78
CA ARG A 240 -32.68 -6.80 11.65
C ARG A 240 -32.35 -7.65 10.39
N GLY A 241 -33.04 -7.63 9.26
CA GLY A 241 -33.68 -6.49 8.61
C GLY A 241 -32.66 -5.66 7.82
N LEU A 242 -31.99 -6.28 6.84
CA LEU A 242 -31.58 -5.77 5.51
C LEU A 242 -31.00 -6.94 4.71
#